data_AF-A0A9D7LJ84-F1
#
_entry.id   AF-A0A9D7LJ84-F1
#
_cell.length_a   1.000
_cell.length_b   1.000
_cell.length_c   1.000
_cell.angle_alpha   90.00
_cell.angle_beta   90.00
_cell.angle_gamma   90.00
#
_symmetry.space_group_name_H-M   'P 1'
#
loop_
_entity.id
_entity.type
_entity.pdbx_description
1 polymer ?
#
loop_
_entity_poly.entity_id
_entity_poly.type
_entity_poly.pdbx_seq_one_letter_code
_entity_poly.pdbx_strand_id
1 'polypeptide(L)'
;MNPAECTVEDQGSTVWETVAQPENGNGITYGDVSVDGDHVATLTATPAEGYVLDGEALGEGWTLNEDGTATWTKQLTSKYCDVVVVPVVPVVNPAECTVEDQGSTVWETVAQPENGNGITYGDVSVDGDHVATLTATPAEGYVLDGEALGEGWTLNEDGTATWTKQLTSKDCAATPVVKPPTPGLPATGGTLPWGLAGGAAVLLLAGLTAVAAAKRRHANQ
;
A
#
# COMPACT_ATOMS: atom_id res chain seq x y z
N MET A 1 -11.30 30.01 24.99
CA MET A 1 -11.16 29.41 23.65
C MET A 1 -10.91 27.94 23.85
N ASN A 2 -11.61 27.10 23.11
CA ASN A 2 -11.31 25.68 23.05
C ASN A 2 -10.67 25.42 21.68
N PRO A 3 -9.53 24.69 21.63
CA PRO A 3 -8.87 24.37 20.39
C PRO A 3 -9.79 23.53 19.48
N ALA A 4 -9.52 23.56 18.19
CA ALA A 4 -10.17 22.65 17.24
C ALA A 4 -9.65 21.22 17.48
N GLU A 5 -10.54 20.29 17.83
CA GLU A 5 -10.19 18.90 18.13
C GLU A 5 -10.83 17.96 17.11
N CYS A 6 -10.07 16.97 16.66
CA CYS A 6 -10.55 15.96 15.72
C CYS A 6 -11.08 14.75 16.49
N THR A 7 -12.32 14.38 16.22
CA THR A 7 -12.88 13.10 16.65
C THR A 7 -12.92 12.11 15.48
N VAL A 8 -13.30 10.86 15.77
CA VAL A 8 -13.49 9.84 14.73
C VAL A 8 -14.59 10.24 13.73
N GLU A 9 -15.59 11.00 14.18
CA GLU A 9 -16.70 11.46 13.34
C GLU A 9 -16.30 12.61 12.42
N ASP A 10 -15.21 13.32 12.73
CA ASP A 10 -14.73 14.49 11.99
C ASP A 10 -13.75 14.12 10.87
N GLN A 11 -13.38 12.85 10.72
CA GLN A 11 -12.41 12.42 9.72
C GLN A 11 -12.80 12.85 8.30
N GLY A 12 -11.85 13.44 7.59
CA GLY A 12 -12.06 14.00 6.26
C GLY A 12 -12.70 15.39 6.23
N SER A 13 -12.94 15.99 7.41
CA SER A 13 -13.57 17.30 7.56
C SER A 13 -12.64 18.31 8.23
N THR A 14 -13.00 19.59 8.09
CA THR A 14 -12.35 20.69 8.79
C THR A 14 -13.15 21.06 10.03
N VAL A 15 -12.49 21.04 11.18
CA VAL A 15 -13.04 21.48 12.47
C VAL A 15 -12.49 22.86 12.84
N TRP A 16 -13.24 23.60 13.65
CA TRP A 16 -12.91 24.97 14.05
C TRP A 16 -12.78 25.08 15.56
N GLU A 17 -11.99 26.05 16.00
CA GLU A 17 -11.98 26.47 17.40
C GLU A 17 -13.38 26.91 17.84
N THR A 18 -13.65 26.79 19.14
CA THR A 18 -14.89 27.29 19.73
C THR A 18 -14.60 28.29 20.84
N VAL A 19 -15.56 29.18 21.09
CA VAL A 19 -15.48 30.17 22.18
C VAL A 19 -16.48 29.77 23.24
N ALA A 20 -15.99 29.57 24.46
CA ALA A 20 -16.84 29.36 25.62
C ALA A 20 -17.50 30.68 26.03
N GLN A 21 -18.77 30.62 26.41
CA GLN A 21 -19.48 31.78 26.94
C GLN A 21 -18.84 32.24 28.25
N PRO A 22 -18.41 33.50 28.37
CA PRO A 22 -17.93 34.03 29.66
C PRO A 22 -19.09 34.17 30.66
N GLU A 23 -18.79 33.91 31.93
CA GLU A 23 -19.76 34.11 33.01
C GLU A 23 -19.92 35.60 33.34
N ASN A 24 -21.15 36.02 33.61
CA ASN A 24 -21.43 37.36 34.10
C ASN A 24 -20.82 37.57 35.50
N GLY A 25 -20.24 38.73 35.75
CA GLY A 25 -19.59 39.00 37.03
C GLY A 25 -18.96 40.38 37.10
N ASN A 26 -18.60 40.81 38.31
CA ASN A 26 -17.89 42.08 38.56
C ASN A 26 -18.55 43.33 37.95
N GLY A 27 -19.89 43.34 37.85
CA GLY A 27 -20.62 44.46 37.24
C GLY A 27 -20.57 44.48 35.71
N ILE A 28 -20.22 43.35 35.06
CA ILE A 28 -20.23 43.19 33.61
C ILE A 28 -21.16 42.02 33.26
N THR A 29 -21.96 42.23 32.23
CA THR A 29 -22.76 41.18 31.59
C THR A 29 -22.23 40.94 30.19
N TYR A 30 -22.25 39.69 29.75
CA TYR A 30 -21.79 39.30 28.42
C TYR A 30 -22.98 38.80 27.61
N GLY A 31 -23.12 39.33 26.39
CA GLY A 31 -24.03 38.80 25.38
C GLY A 31 -23.55 37.44 24.86
N ASP A 32 -24.44 36.74 24.17
CA ASP A 32 -24.12 35.44 23.58
C ASP A 32 -22.97 35.56 22.57
N VAL A 33 -22.07 34.57 22.58
CA VAL A 33 -21.10 34.41 21.50
C VAL A 33 -21.86 34.13 20.21
N SER A 34 -21.55 34.91 19.18
CA SER A 34 -21.96 34.68 17.80
C SER A 34 -20.74 34.38 16.94
N VAL A 35 -20.89 33.51 15.93
CA VAL A 35 -19.85 33.20 14.94
C VAL A 35 -20.46 33.40 13.56
N ASP A 36 -19.82 34.21 12.73
CA ASP A 36 -20.28 34.47 11.38
C ASP A 36 -19.77 33.44 10.35
N GLY A 37 -20.14 33.61 9.07
CA GLY A 37 -19.72 32.71 7.99
C GLY A 37 -18.22 32.75 7.69
N ASP A 38 -17.53 33.82 8.09
CA ASP A 38 -16.08 33.98 7.97
C ASP A 38 -15.35 33.43 9.21
N HIS A 39 -16.08 32.79 10.12
CA HIS A 39 -15.60 32.20 11.37
C HIS A 39 -14.95 33.23 12.31
N VAL A 40 -15.50 34.45 12.33
CA VAL A 40 -15.16 35.46 13.33
C VAL A 40 -16.14 35.33 14.50
N ALA A 41 -15.59 35.00 15.67
CA ALA A 41 -16.35 34.98 16.90
C ALA A 41 -16.49 36.41 17.45
N THR A 42 -17.71 36.80 17.80
CA THR A 42 -18.04 38.11 18.36
C THR A 42 -18.89 37.96 19.61
N LEU A 43 -18.56 38.71 20.66
CA LEU A 43 -19.42 38.87 21.83
C LEU A 43 -19.31 40.27 22.42
N THR A 44 -20.36 40.72 23.10
CA THR A 44 -20.43 42.07 23.68
C THR A 44 -20.40 42.01 25.20
N ALA A 45 -19.59 42.87 25.81
CA ALA A 45 -19.60 43.13 27.25
C ALA A 45 -20.35 44.44 27.53
N THR A 46 -21.32 44.38 28.44
CA THR A 46 -22.13 45.51 28.87
C THR A 46 -21.92 45.74 30.37
N PRO A 47 -21.40 46.92 30.77
CA PRO A 47 -21.28 47.27 32.18
C PRO A 47 -22.68 47.49 32.79
N ALA A 48 -22.84 47.12 34.06
CA ALA A 48 -24.02 47.43 34.83
C ALA A 48 -24.12 48.94 35.10
N GLU A 49 -25.33 49.41 35.46
CA GLU A 49 -25.55 50.82 35.79
C GLU A 49 -24.58 51.30 36.90
N GLY A 50 -23.93 52.44 36.66
CA GLY A 50 -22.92 53.00 37.57
C GLY A 50 -21.51 52.43 37.40
N TYR A 51 -21.30 51.46 36.52
CA TYR A 51 -19.98 50.95 36.12
C TYR A 51 -19.56 51.50 34.75
N VAL A 52 -18.25 51.59 34.52
CA VAL A 52 -17.66 51.98 33.24
C VAL A 52 -16.55 50.99 32.92
N LEU A 53 -16.50 50.53 31.66
CA LEU A 53 -15.39 49.70 31.19
C LEU A 53 -14.15 50.58 30.98
N ASP A 54 -13.02 50.17 31.55
CA ASP A 54 -11.75 50.81 31.33
C ASP A 54 -11.15 50.35 30.00
N GLY A 55 -11.18 51.22 29.00
CA GLY A 55 -10.67 50.94 27.66
C GLY A 55 -9.17 50.62 27.62
N GLU A 56 -8.37 51.15 28.55
CA GLU A 56 -6.92 50.88 28.63
C GLU A 56 -6.63 49.51 29.25
N ALA A 57 -7.56 48.99 30.04
CA ALA A 57 -7.47 47.67 30.67
C ALA A 57 -8.13 46.55 29.83
N LEU A 58 -8.72 46.88 28.67
CA LEU A 58 -9.28 45.89 27.77
C LEU A 58 -8.17 45.00 27.18
N GLY A 59 -8.38 43.69 27.25
CA GLY A 59 -7.45 42.71 26.71
C GLY A 59 -7.47 42.63 25.18
N GLU A 60 -6.61 41.76 24.63
CA GLU A 60 -6.56 41.52 23.18
C GLU A 60 -7.93 41.15 22.60
N GLY A 61 -8.26 41.73 21.44
CA GLY A 61 -9.49 41.47 20.69
C GLY A 61 -10.69 42.29 21.17
N TRP A 62 -10.58 43.01 22.28
CA TRP A 62 -11.63 43.92 22.76
C TRP A 62 -11.50 45.32 22.17
N THR A 63 -12.63 45.94 21.86
CA THR A 63 -12.74 47.35 21.46
C THR A 63 -13.84 48.00 22.28
N LEU A 64 -13.54 49.14 22.91
CA LEU A 64 -14.54 49.94 23.62
C LEU A 64 -15.41 50.69 22.60
N ASN A 65 -16.72 50.61 22.75
CA ASN A 65 -17.71 51.27 21.90
C ASN A 65 -18.09 52.64 22.48
N GLU A 66 -18.63 53.53 21.62
CA GLU A 66 -19.05 54.88 22.03
C GLU A 66 -20.20 54.88 23.06
N ASP A 67 -21.00 53.81 23.09
CA ASP A 67 -22.12 53.64 24.03
C ASP A 67 -21.70 53.10 25.41
N GLY A 68 -20.39 52.90 25.62
CA GLY A 68 -19.83 52.39 26.89
C GLY A 68 -19.81 50.87 27.02
N THR A 69 -20.30 50.12 26.02
CA THR A 69 -20.08 48.68 25.92
C THR A 69 -18.71 48.37 25.32
N ALA A 70 -18.28 47.11 25.35
CA ALA A 70 -17.11 46.67 24.59
C ALA A 70 -17.47 45.48 23.71
N THR A 71 -16.87 45.40 22.53
CA THR A 71 -17.02 44.27 21.61
C THR A 71 -15.72 43.51 21.55
N TRP A 72 -15.78 42.20 21.75
CA TRP A 72 -14.67 41.30 21.50
C TRP A 72 -14.84 40.61 20.16
N THR A 73 -13.75 40.54 19.40
CA THR A 73 -13.70 39.80 18.13
C THR A 73 -12.47 38.92 18.06
N LYS A 74 -12.62 37.73 17.48
CA LYS A 74 -11.50 36.82 17.20
C LYS A 74 -11.75 36.00 15.95
N GLN A 75 -10.77 35.99 15.05
CA GLN A 75 -10.72 35.03 13.96
C GLN A 75 -10.46 33.63 14.53
N LEU A 76 -11.41 32.72 14.35
CA LEU A 76 -11.22 31.32 14.71
C LEU A 76 -10.28 30.65 13.73
N THR A 77 -9.43 29.78 14.25
CA THR A 77 -8.57 28.94 13.42
C THR A 77 -9.22 27.57 13.20
N SER A 78 -8.81 26.93 12.11
CA SER A 78 -9.32 25.61 11.72
C SER A 78 -8.20 24.59 11.68
N LYS A 79 -8.61 23.32 11.71
CA LYS A 79 -7.73 22.17 11.53
C LYS A 79 -8.43 21.15 10.62
N TYR A 80 -7.70 20.58 9.66
CA TYR A 80 -8.17 19.44 8.90
C TYR A 80 -7.96 18.16 9.71
N CYS A 81 -8.97 17.29 9.73
CA CYS A 81 -8.91 16.01 10.41
C CYS A 81 -8.61 14.92 9.39
N ASP A 82 -7.40 14.39 9.45
CA ASP A 82 -6.96 13.33 8.54
C ASP A 82 -7.83 12.08 8.67
N VAL A 83 -8.08 11.43 7.54
CA VAL A 83 -8.79 10.15 7.49
C VAL A 83 -7.80 9.04 7.83
N VAL A 84 -8.15 8.23 8.83
CA VAL A 84 -7.31 7.11 9.26
C VAL A 84 -7.62 5.90 8.39
N VAL A 85 -6.59 5.30 7.79
CA VAL A 85 -6.72 4.15 6.88
C VAL A 85 -5.72 3.05 7.20
N VAL A 86 -6.06 1.82 6.82
CA VAL A 86 -5.24 0.63 7.05
C VAL A 86 -4.78 0.06 5.71
N PRO A 87 -3.48 -0.23 5.53
CA PRO A 87 -3.00 -0.85 4.30
C PRO A 87 -3.49 -2.30 4.19
N VAL A 88 -3.73 -2.73 2.96
CA VAL A 88 -4.11 -4.10 2.64
C VAL A 88 -2.85 -4.96 2.66
N VAL A 89 -2.88 -6.06 3.40
CA VAL A 89 -1.78 -7.04 3.43
C VAL A 89 -1.70 -7.73 2.05
N PRO A 90 -0.51 -7.76 1.40
CA PRO A 90 -0.31 -8.47 0.14
C PRO A 90 -0.61 -9.96 0.23
N VAL A 91 -1.09 -10.54 -0.87
CA VAL A 91 -1.37 -11.98 -0.94
C VAL A 91 -0.11 -12.71 -1.39
N VAL A 92 0.37 -13.65 -0.58
CA VAL A 92 1.48 -14.54 -0.93
C VAL A 92 0.92 -15.83 -1.52
N ASN A 93 1.23 -16.09 -2.78
CA ASN A 93 0.84 -17.33 -3.46
C ASN A 93 1.92 -18.40 -3.25
N PRO A 94 1.52 -19.64 -2.94
CA PRO A 94 2.45 -20.73 -2.71
C PRO A 94 3.27 -21.04 -3.97
N ALA A 95 4.48 -21.57 -3.76
CA ALA A 95 5.31 -22.07 -4.84
C ALA A 95 4.71 -23.35 -5.45
N GLU A 96 4.42 -23.33 -6.75
CA GLU A 96 3.82 -24.47 -7.47
C GLU A 96 4.79 -25.05 -8.50
N CYS A 97 4.86 -26.38 -8.57
CA CYS A 97 5.71 -27.08 -9.53
C CYS A 97 4.92 -27.39 -10.78
N THR A 98 5.38 -26.89 -11.92
CA THR A 98 4.85 -27.29 -13.23
C THR A 98 5.71 -28.41 -13.85
N VAL A 99 5.35 -28.87 -15.05
CA VAL A 99 6.15 -29.85 -15.79
C VAL A 99 7.50 -29.26 -16.21
N GLU A 100 7.53 -27.96 -16.51
CA GLU A 100 8.75 -27.27 -16.96
C GLU A 100 9.74 -27.01 -15.81
N ASP A 101 9.27 -27.00 -14.55
CA ASP A 101 10.10 -26.73 -13.37
C ASP A 101 10.76 -27.99 -12.77
N GLN A 102 10.54 -29.17 -13.33
CA GLN A 102 11.06 -30.41 -12.76
C GLN A 102 12.58 -30.42 -12.64
N GLY A 103 13.07 -30.77 -11.44
CA GLY A 103 14.50 -30.72 -11.12
C GLY A 103 15.03 -29.32 -10.79
N SER A 104 14.15 -28.31 -10.67
CA SER A 104 14.47 -26.94 -10.25
C SER A 104 13.79 -26.58 -8.94
N THR A 105 14.19 -25.43 -8.38
CA THR A 105 13.57 -24.81 -7.20
C THR A 105 12.67 -23.67 -7.65
N VAL A 106 11.42 -23.65 -7.19
CA VAL A 106 10.46 -22.57 -7.42
C VAL A 106 10.21 -21.80 -6.12
N TRP A 107 9.79 -20.54 -6.24
CA TRP A 107 9.56 -19.63 -5.10
C TRP A 107 8.11 -19.20 -5.03
N GLU A 108 7.68 -18.81 -3.83
CA GLU A 108 6.43 -18.07 -3.65
C GLU A 108 6.42 -16.78 -4.48
N THR A 109 5.22 -16.31 -4.79
CA THR A 109 5.03 -15.01 -5.46
C THR A 109 4.12 -14.13 -4.63
N VAL A 110 4.22 -12.82 -4.81
CA VAL A 110 3.38 -11.85 -4.07
C VAL A 110 2.50 -11.11 -5.07
N ALA A 111 1.20 -11.11 -4.82
CA ALA A 111 0.26 -10.27 -5.53
C ALA A 111 0.15 -8.91 -4.84
N GLN A 112 0.39 -7.86 -5.61
CA GLN A 112 0.28 -6.48 -5.15
C GLN A 112 -1.19 -6.12 -4.89
N PRO A 113 -1.50 -5.44 -3.78
CA PRO A 113 -2.81 -4.84 -3.55
C PRO A 113 -3.15 -3.76 -4.59
N GLU A 114 -4.44 -3.58 -4.88
CA GLU A 114 -4.90 -2.49 -5.72
C GLU A 114 -4.85 -1.15 -4.98
N ASN A 115 -4.52 -0.08 -5.70
CA ASN A 115 -4.63 1.29 -5.18
C ASN A 115 -6.09 1.63 -4.88
N GLY A 116 -6.34 2.26 -3.73
CA GLY A 116 -7.70 2.59 -3.31
C GLY A 116 -7.76 3.03 -1.85
N ASN A 117 -8.93 3.53 -1.44
CA ASN A 117 -9.20 3.96 -0.05
C ASN A 117 -8.13 4.90 0.52
N GLY A 118 -7.65 5.84 -0.30
CA GLY A 118 -6.63 6.81 0.12
C GLY A 118 -5.21 6.26 0.25
N ILE A 119 -4.93 5.04 -0.25
CA ILE A 119 -3.60 4.43 -0.23
C ILE A 119 -3.18 4.07 -1.66
N THR A 120 -1.92 4.35 -1.96
CA THR A 120 -1.22 3.87 -3.16
C THR A 120 -0.12 2.89 -2.78
N TYR A 121 0.07 1.87 -3.58
CA TYR A 121 1.09 0.84 -3.37
C TYR A 121 2.16 0.94 -4.46
N GLY A 122 3.42 0.88 -4.06
CA GLY A 122 4.55 0.75 -4.98
C GLY A 122 4.56 -0.63 -5.65
N ASP A 123 5.49 -0.86 -6.58
CA ASP A 123 5.69 -2.20 -7.13
C ASP A 123 6.29 -3.14 -6.06
N VAL A 124 5.89 -4.41 -6.08
CA VAL A 124 6.57 -5.43 -5.27
C VAL A 124 7.98 -5.63 -5.80
N SER A 125 8.98 -5.53 -4.91
CA SER A 125 10.37 -5.85 -5.19
C SER A 125 10.79 -7.09 -4.42
N VAL A 126 11.60 -7.97 -5.01
CA VAL A 126 12.18 -9.14 -4.35
C VAL A 126 13.70 -9.06 -4.50
N ASP A 127 14.41 -9.12 -3.38
CA ASP A 127 15.87 -9.05 -3.37
C ASP A 127 16.55 -10.41 -3.61
N GLY A 128 17.88 -10.45 -3.58
CA GLY A 128 18.66 -11.67 -3.80
C GLY A 128 18.51 -12.73 -2.70
N ASP A 129 18.07 -12.31 -1.50
CA ASP A 129 17.79 -13.20 -0.36
C ASP A 129 16.31 -13.64 -0.34
N HIS A 130 15.56 -13.31 -1.40
CA HIS A 130 14.13 -13.61 -1.59
C HIS A 130 13.24 -12.98 -0.53
N VAL A 131 13.60 -11.78 -0.09
CA VAL A 131 12.75 -10.93 0.74
C VAL A 131 11.91 -10.05 -0.17
N ALA A 132 10.60 -10.24 -0.15
CA ALA A 132 9.64 -9.39 -0.83
C ALA A 132 9.40 -8.13 -0.01
N THR A 133 9.40 -6.97 -0.69
CA THR A 133 9.16 -5.65 -0.11
C THR A 133 8.10 -4.90 -0.93
N LEU A 134 7.21 -4.21 -0.25
CA LEU A 134 6.19 -3.35 -0.83
C LEU A 134 6.00 -2.10 0.04
N THR A 135 5.78 -0.93 -0.57
CA THR A 135 5.50 0.30 0.18
C THR A 135 4.04 0.72 -0.01
N ALA A 136 3.37 1.09 1.07
CA ALA A 136 2.05 1.73 1.08
C ALA A 136 2.20 3.21 1.44
N THR A 137 1.64 4.07 0.61
CA THR A 137 1.74 5.53 0.74
C THR A 137 0.33 6.11 0.86
N PRO A 138 -0.02 6.75 1.99
CA PRO A 138 -1.30 7.44 2.12
C PRO A 138 -1.33 8.69 1.24
N ALA A 139 -2.51 9.05 0.75
CA ALA A 139 -2.75 10.30 0.04
C ALA A 139 -2.77 11.50 1.01
N GLU A 140 -2.70 12.71 0.49
CA GLU A 140 -2.85 13.93 1.31
C GLU A 140 -4.22 13.94 2.03
N GLY A 141 -4.19 14.27 3.32
CA GLY A 141 -5.37 14.21 4.19
C GLY A 141 -5.71 12.81 4.70
N TYR A 142 -4.87 11.81 4.42
CA TYR A 142 -4.96 10.45 4.95
C TYR A 142 -3.73 10.12 5.76
N VAL A 143 -3.90 9.30 6.80
CA VAL A 143 -2.81 8.78 7.63
C VAL A 143 -2.98 7.28 7.82
N LEU A 144 -1.86 6.55 7.81
CA LEU A 144 -1.88 5.12 8.11
C LEU A 144 -2.07 4.88 9.61
N ASP A 145 -2.96 3.96 9.96
CA ASP A 145 -3.14 3.52 11.34
C ASP A 145 -1.95 2.65 11.77
N GLY A 146 -0.99 3.27 12.45
CA GLY A 146 0.21 2.60 12.95
C GLY A 146 -0.06 1.45 13.91
N GLU A 147 -1.19 1.44 14.63
CA GLU A 147 -1.55 0.39 15.57
C GLU A 147 -2.26 -0.79 14.87
N ALA A 148 -2.82 -0.57 13.68
CA ALA A 148 -3.63 -1.55 12.96
C ALA A 148 -3.07 -1.97 11.58
N LEU A 149 -1.79 -1.70 11.28
CA LEU A 149 -1.20 -1.94 9.95
C LEU A 149 -1.31 -3.39 9.43
N GLY A 150 -1.37 -4.39 10.32
CA GLY A 150 -1.42 -5.80 9.97
C GLY A 150 -0.04 -6.46 9.85
N GLU A 151 -0.02 -7.76 9.52
CA GLU A 151 1.21 -8.57 9.53
C GLU A 151 2.20 -8.15 8.44
N GLY A 152 3.47 -8.04 8.83
CA GLY A 152 4.58 -7.76 7.91
C GLY A 152 4.78 -6.27 7.60
N TRP A 153 3.84 -5.40 8.00
CA TRP A 153 3.96 -3.95 7.84
C TRP A 153 4.74 -3.31 8.98
N THR A 154 5.50 -2.28 8.66
CA THR A 154 6.17 -1.38 9.61
C THR A 154 5.89 0.06 9.18
N LEU A 155 5.44 0.91 10.12
CA LEU A 155 5.26 2.35 9.86
C LEU A 155 6.63 3.02 9.75
N ASN A 156 6.82 3.83 8.72
CA ASN A 156 8.01 4.63 8.51
C ASN A 156 7.82 6.04 9.12
N GLU A 157 8.93 6.73 9.41
CA GLU A 157 8.90 8.08 9.99
C GLU A 157 8.24 9.13 9.09
N ASP A 158 8.19 8.88 7.78
CA ASP A 158 7.58 9.76 6.77
C ASP A 158 6.06 9.54 6.61
N GLY A 159 5.46 8.64 7.40
CA GLY A 159 4.03 8.32 7.36
C GLY A 159 3.64 7.27 6.31
N THR A 160 4.59 6.77 5.52
CA THR A 160 4.38 5.57 4.68
C THR A 160 4.52 4.30 5.53
N ALA A 161 4.15 3.15 4.99
CA ALA A 161 4.44 1.86 5.61
C ALA A 161 5.18 0.95 4.63
N THR A 162 6.06 0.11 5.16
CA THR A 162 6.81 -0.90 4.40
C THR A 162 6.37 -2.29 4.83
N TRP A 163 5.92 -3.10 3.87
CA TRP A 163 5.64 -4.52 4.08
C TRP A 163 6.85 -5.34 3.68
N THR A 164 7.17 -6.35 4.50
CA THR A 164 8.29 -7.25 4.25
C THR A 164 7.90 -8.70 4.52
N LYS A 165 8.30 -9.61 3.62
CA LYS A 165 8.11 -11.05 3.80
C LYS A 165 9.27 -11.86 3.22
N GLN A 166 9.79 -12.77 4.03
CA GLN A 166 10.68 -13.82 3.54
C GLN A 166 9.86 -14.82 2.72
N LEU A 167 10.16 -14.94 1.43
CA LEU A 167 9.54 -15.92 0.56
C LEU A 167 10.13 -17.30 0.82
N THR A 168 9.28 -18.32 0.73
CA THR A 168 9.70 -19.71 0.82
C THR A 168 9.82 -20.34 -0.55
N SER A 169 10.66 -21.37 -0.64
CA SER A 169 10.89 -22.12 -1.87
C SER A 169 10.44 -23.56 -1.72
N LYS A 170 10.29 -24.21 -2.88
CA LYS A 170 9.94 -25.62 -3.00
C LYS A 170 10.77 -26.26 -4.10
N ASP A 171 11.39 -27.39 -3.78
CA ASP A 171 12.10 -28.19 -4.77
C ASP A 171 11.11 -29.08 -5.55
N CYS A 172 11.18 -28.98 -6.87
CA CYS A 172 10.36 -29.78 -7.76
C CYS A 172 11.06 -31.09 -8.11
N ALA A 173 10.38 -32.21 -7.88
CA ALA A 173 10.93 -33.53 -8.16
C ALA A 173 11.35 -33.66 -9.64
N ALA A 174 12.56 -34.17 -9.86
CA ALA A 174 13.03 -34.47 -11.21
C ALA A 174 12.23 -35.64 -11.80
N THR A 175 11.99 -35.60 -13.11
CA THR A 175 11.43 -36.75 -13.82
C THR A 175 12.38 -37.94 -13.68
N PRO A 176 11.89 -39.16 -13.39
CA PRO A 176 12.73 -40.33 -13.39
C PRO A 176 13.29 -40.54 -14.80
N VAL A 177 14.62 -40.55 -14.91
CA VAL A 177 15.29 -40.86 -16.18
C VAL A 177 15.00 -42.32 -16.52
N VAL A 178 14.10 -42.55 -17.48
CA VAL A 178 13.88 -43.89 -18.03
C VAL A 178 15.08 -44.21 -18.92
N LYS A 179 16.02 -45.00 -18.40
CA LYS A 179 17.13 -45.51 -19.22
C LYS A 179 16.54 -46.40 -20.32
N PRO A 180 16.87 -46.18 -21.61
CA PRO A 180 16.47 -47.09 -22.67
C PRO A 180 16.94 -48.51 -22.33
N PRO A 181 16.13 -49.56 -22.58
CA PRO A 181 16.62 -50.93 -22.45
C PRO A 181 17.85 -51.06 -23.34
N THR A 182 19.00 -51.40 -22.76
CA THR A 182 20.21 -51.72 -23.52
C THR A 182 19.84 -52.81 -24.51
N PRO A 183 19.93 -52.58 -25.83
CA PRO A 183 19.74 -53.66 -26.79
C PRO A 183 20.81 -54.71 -26.50
N GLY A 184 20.41 -55.86 -25.98
CA GLY A 184 21.30 -57.00 -25.87
C GLY A 184 21.71 -57.38 -27.29
N LEU A 185 23.01 -57.28 -27.59
CA LEU A 185 23.56 -57.90 -28.79
C LEU A 185 23.19 -59.38 -28.75
N PRO A 186 22.50 -59.94 -29.77
CA PRO A 186 22.32 -61.37 -29.84
C PRO A 186 23.71 -62.00 -29.85
N ALA A 187 23.97 -62.90 -28.91
CA ALA A 187 25.19 -63.69 -28.89
C ALA A 187 25.17 -64.63 -30.10
N THR A 188 25.64 -64.16 -31.25
CA THR A 188 26.00 -65.03 -32.38
C THR A 188 27.35 -65.68 -32.10
N GLY A 189 27.43 -66.45 -31.02
CA GLY A 189 28.47 -67.44 -30.76
C GLY A 189 28.03 -68.79 -31.31
N GLY A 190 27.82 -68.86 -32.62
CA GLY A 190 27.50 -70.11 -33.32
C GLY A 190 28.75 -70.65 -34.00
N THR A 191 29.28 -71.75 -33.48
CA THR A 191 30.35 -72.55 -34.07
C THR A 191 29.99 -72.93 -35.51
N LEU A 192 30.81 -72.50 -36.48
CA LEU A 192 30.65 -72.88 -37.89
C LEU A 192 31.25 -74.28 -38.15
N PRO A 193 30.47 -75.28 -38.59
CA PRO A 193 31.03 -76.41 -39.30
C PRO A 193 31.29 -76.00 -40.76
N TRP A 194 32.47 -76.35 -41.25
CA TRP A 194 32.93 -76.02 -42.61
C TRP A 194 32.01 -76.65 -43.66
N GLY A 195 31.51 -75.84 -44.60
CA GLY A 195 30.90 -76.35 -45.83
C GLY A 195 30.01 -75.37 -46.56
N LEU A 196 30.37 -75.08 -47.81
CA LEU A 196 29.53 -74.63 -48.94
C LEU A 196 29.05 -73.17 -48.86
N ALA A 197 29.70 -72.24 -49.57
CA ALA A 197 29.44 -71.90 -50.97
C ALA A 197 27.99 -71.38 -51.21
N GLY A 198 27.89 -70.06 -51.44
CA GLY A 198 26.80 -69.47 -52.23
C GLY A 198 26.06 -68.30 -51.60
N GLY A 199 26.28 -67.10 -52.14
CA GLY A 199 25.14 -66.28 -52.58
C GLY A 199 24.72 -65.07 -51.72
N ALA A 200 24.72 -63.93 -52.41
CA ALA A 200 23.81 -62.78 -52.29
C ALA A 200 24.07 -61.72 -51.20
N ALA A 201 24.61 -60.61 -51.69
CA ALA A 201 24.57 -59.28 -51.11
C ALA A 201 23.14 -58.72 -51.06
N VAL A 202 22.82 -57.99 -49.98
CA VAL A 202 21.82 -56.90 -50.00
C VAL A 202 22.34 -55.77 -49.11
N LEU A 203 22.85 -54.71 -49.75
CA LEU A 203 23.11 -53.41 -49.14
C LEU A 203 21.85 -52.55 -49.33
N LEU A 204 21.20 -52.14 -48.24
CA LEU A 204 20.16 -51.11 -48.28
C LEU A 204 20.66 -49.84 -47.62
N LEU A 205 20.69 -48.78 -48.42
CA LEU A 205 21.12 -47.42 -48.14
C LEU A 205 20.01 -46.59 -47.49
N ALA A 206 20.44 -45.74 -46.55
CA ALA A 206 20.09 -44.34 -46.29
C ALA A 206 18.62 -43.87 -46.27
N GLY A 207 18.27 -43.18 -45.17
CA GLY A 207 17.12 -42.28 -45.08
C GLY A 207 17.28 -41.27 -43.93
N LEU A 208 18.19 -40.30 -44.09
CA LEU A 208 18.26 -39.08 -43.26
C LEU A 208 17.55 -37.95 -44.02
N THR A 209 16.43 -37.45 -43.50
CA THR A 209 15.87 -36.17 -43.97
C THR A 209 15.79 -35.20 -42.80
N ALA A 210 16.72 -34.23 -42.79
CA ALA A 210 16.59 -32.99 -42.05
C ALA A 210 15.72 -32.03 -42.87
N VAL A 211 14.68 -31.44 -42.26
CA VAL A 211 13.98 -30.29 -42.83
C VAL A 211 14.40 -29.05 -42.05
N ALA A 212 15.11 -28.16 -42.75
CA ALA A 212 15.58 -26.88 -42.26
C ALA A 212 14.44 -25.86 -42.16
N ALA A 213 14.55 -24.99 -41.15
CA ALA A 213 13.69 -23.86 -40.87
C ALA A 213 13.65 -22.84 -42.03
N ALA A 214 12.43 -22.47 -42.44
CA ALA A 214 12.19 -21.31 -43.30
C ALA A 214 11.66 -20.15 -42.47
N LYS A 215 12.55 -19.19 -42.19
CA LYS A 215 12.24 -17.85 -41.68
C LYS A 215 11.47 -17.07 -42.77
N ARG A 216 10.23 -16.69 -42.52
CA ARG A 216 9.56 -15.59 -43.23
C ARG A 216 9.12 -14.52 -42.25
N ARG A 217 9.79 -13.38 -42.36
CA ARG A 217 9.27 -12.09 -41.89
C ARG A 217 8.08 -11.74 -42.78
N HIS A 218 6.95 -11.36 -42.19
CA HIS A 218 6.01 -10.44 -42.83
C HIS A 218 5.51 -9.46 -41.77
N ALA A 219 5.69 -8.18 -42.12
CA ALA A 219 5.17 -7.01 -41.45
C ALA A 219 3.77 -6.67 -41.99
N ASN A 220 3.07 -5.81 -41.24
CA ASN A 220 1.74 -5.20 -41.43
C ASN A 220 0.55 -6.13 -41.12
N GLN A 221 -0.42 -5.77 -40.28
CA GLN A 221 -0.88 -4.47 -39.75
C GLN A 221 -0.96 -4.46 -38.22
#